data_AF-A0A924UU10-F1
#
_entry.id   AF-A0A924UU10-F1
#
_cell.length_a   1.000
_cell.length_b   1.000
_cell.length_c   1.000
_cell.angle_alpha   90.00
_cell.angle_beta   90.00
_cell.angle_gamma   90.00
#
_symmetry.space_group_name_H-M   'P 1'
#
loop_
_entity.id
_entity.type
_entity.pdbx_description
1 polymer ?
#
loop_
_entity_poly.entity_id
_entity_poly.type
_entity_poly.pdbx_seq_one_letter_code
_entity_poly.pdbx_strand_id
1 'polypeptide(L)'
;MTIINWSLTKFVGVFIASFAFIVVTPFTVAAATTNVAPAAQVTFTFDDGLKSALTQAAPVLAKYNMTGTSYIPTGCIGSVGTCHADKTAAYMSWAQVTDLQNKYGWEIGAHTINHFPLTTLTDAQKEQELYQSKQDLLSHGFNATSFASPGGDYDMATLAIVAKYYSSHRGFWDQGTNKWPHSEYIIRVKQVQAGVSVASVKTAIDQAIANKEWLVLVFHDIKVKASSKAADYEYSTANLNSIASYVNTKRAAGLVKVPNIRDGVVTSDTNLFANGTFGNGISDGWTTDTPNNVQLNTALKGSYPEAVNSIKFVAGATNAHLFSPKVVIDPNATYMFKNFLDVNQLTTGEIGFYIDEYNAAGNWISGQWKVAERSVFVENLNFTCKATSSAVATTRLQVYATGNSGIVAYVDNIQMFPVTAVTIVTPPVEPPAPVEPPVVTSLIANSTFDAGLAEGWTTNGPLQIMADASNNGSTRNPTNSIKIESADEYVHLFSPKVAVASLTDYSITSYLDIRQISSGEVGFYIDEYDVAGNWISGQWKAAKSSVAKGDVSLAYSPSSVNVATASLQVCVTSNSNVIAYFDDVRWYAL
;
A
#
# COMPACT_ATOMS: atom_id res chain seq x y z
N MET A 1 -1.92 73.23 -6.63
CA MET A 1 -2.28 73.01 -8.05
C MET A 1 -2.70 71.56 -8.16
N THR A 2 -3.87 71.35 -8.76
CA THR A 2 -4.85 70.28 -8.51
C THR A 2 -4.43 68.90 -9.04
N ILE A 3 -4.64 67.84 -8.24
CA ILE A 3 -4.60 66.44 -8.68
C ILE A 3 -6.00 66.10 -9.22
N ILE A 4 -6.09 65.67 -10.48
CA ILE A 4 -7.34 65.27 -11.14
C ILE A 4 -7.40 63.74 -11.21
N ASN A 5 -8.47 63.21 -10.61
CA ASN A 5 -8.97 61.83 -10.70
C ASN A 5 -9.36 61.46 -12.13
N TRP A 6 -9.15 60.20 -12.51
CA TRP A 6 -9.90 59.55 -13.61
C TRP A 6 -10.51 58.24 -13.14
N SER A 7 -11.84 58.23 -13.14
CA SER A 7 -12.72 57.07 -13.04
C SER A 7 -12.66 56.22 -14.31
N LEU A 8 -12.87 54.91 -14.20
CA LEU A 8 -13.39 54.12 -15.31
C LEU A 8 -14.32 53.01 -14.82
N THR A 9 -15.38 52.86 -15.58
CA THR A 9 -16.68 52.32 -15.23
C THR A 9 -16.84 50.91 -15.80
N LYS A 10 -17.45 50.04 -15.00
CA LYS A 10 -18.23 48.80 -15.30
C LYS A 10 -18.17 48.23 -16.73
N PHE A 11 -17.79 46.95 -16.83
CA PHE A 11 -18.41 45.98 -17.73
C PHE A 11 -18.77 44.71 -16.94
N VAL A 12 -20.06 44.39 -16.91
CA VAL A 12 -20.62 43.17 -16.30
C VAL A 12 -20.74 42.13 -17.41
N GLY A 13 -19.98 41.04 -17.30
CA GLY A 13 -20.15 39.82 -18.10
C GLY A 13 -20.65 38.70 -17.18
N VAL A 14 -21.92 38.31 -17.36
CA VAL A 14 -22.54 37.20 -16.64
C VAL A 14 -22.04 35.88 -17.24
N PHE A 15 -21.26 35.12 -16.46
CA PHE A 15 -20.99 33.70 -16.74
C PHE A 15 -21.89 32.86 -15.82
N ILE A 16 -22.92 32.25 -16.38
CA ILE A 16 -23.67 31.17 -15.73
C ILE A 16 -22.91 29.88 -16.05
N ALA A 17 -22.13 29.37 -15.11
CA ALA A 17 -21.57 28.03 -15.18
C ALA A 17 -22.38 27.13 -14.23
N SER A 18 -23.24 26.32 -14.83
CA SER A 18 -24.02 25.29 -14.15
C SER A 18 -23.06 24.23 -13.58
N PHE A 19 -22.83 24.25 -12.26
CA PHE A 19 -22.10 23.16 -11.61
C PHE A 19 -23.05 21.99 -11.37
N ALA A 20 -22.83 20.91 -12.13
CA ALA A 20 -23.44 19.62 -11.90
C ALA A 20 -22.95 19.06 -10.56
N PHE A 21 -23.88 18.64 -9.70
CA PHE A 21 -23.60 17.88 -8.49
C PHE A 21 -22.85 16.60 -8.85
N ILE A 22 -21.58 16.48 -8.44
CA ILE A 22 -20.86 15.20 -8.44
C ILE A 22 -21.25 14.48 -7.15
N VAL A 23 -22.12 13.48 -7.29
CA VAL A 23 -22.40 12.50 -6.25
C VAL A 23 -21.15 11.62 -6.13
N VAL A 24 -20.33 11.82 -5.10
CA VAL A 24 -19.22 10.92 -4.80
C VAL A 24 -19.81 9.69 -4.12
N THR A 25 -20.00 8.61 -4.87
CA THR A 25 -20.29 7.30 -4.30
C THR A 25 -19.04 6.81 -3.57
N PRO A 26 -19.13 6.27 -2.34
CA PRO A 26 -17.99 5.73 -1.62
C PRO A 26 -17.38 4.59 -2.44
N PHE A 27 -16.08 4.71 -2.71
CA PHE A 27 -15.30 3.67 -3.35
C PHE A 27 -15.18 2.49 -2.39
N THR A 28 -15.62 1.31 -2.82
CA THR A 28 -15.16 0.06 -2.22
C THR A 28 -13.72 -0.16 -2.68
N VAL A 29 -12.73 0.09 -1.83
CA VAL A 29 -11.42 -0.55 -2.00
C VAL A 29 -11.69 -2.05 -1.89
N ALA A 30 -11.56 -2.78 -2.99
CA ALA A 30 -11.62 -4.23 -2.93
C ALA A 30 -10.54 -4.69 -1.95
N ALA A 31 -10.94 -5.33 -0.85
CA ALA A 31 -10.01 -6.02 0.03
C ALA A 31 -9.17 -6.98 -0.82
N ALA A 32 -7.86 -7.04 -0.57
CA ALA A 32 -6.97 -7.92 -1.30
C ALA A 32 -7.52 -9.36 -1.25
N THR A 33 -7.78 -9.97 -2.40
CA THR A 33 -8.29 -11.34 -2.39
C THR A 33 -7.18 -12.30 -1.98
N THR A 34 -7.33 -13.01 -0.85
CA THR A 34 -6.35 -14.00 -0.41
C THR A 34 -6.18 -15.10 -1.47
N ASN A 35 -5.06 -15.09 -2.20
CA ASN A 35 -4.75 -16.08 -3.23
C ASN A 35 -3.62 -17.01 -2.79
N VAL A 36 -3.89 -17.75 -1.72
CA VAL A 36 -2.84 -18.46 -0.97
C VAL A 36 -2.50 -19.85 -1.53
N ALA A 37 -3.26 -20.41 -2.47
CA ALA A 37 -3.03 -21.74 -3.03
C ALA A 37 -2.77 -21.73 -4.56
N PRO A 38 -1.98 -22.68 -5.10
CA PRO A 38 -1.72 -22.78 -6.52
C PRO A 38 -3.02 -22.98 -7.31
N ALA A 39 -3.32 -22.04 -8.20
CA ALA A 39 -4.42 -22.11 -9.14
C ALA A 39 -3.97 -21.52 -10.48
N ALA A 40 -4.53 -22.02 -11.58
CA ALA A 40 -4.30 -21.40 -12.86
C ALA A 40 -4.91 -20.00 -12.88
N GLN A 41 -4.16 -19.03 -13.39
CA GLN A 41 -4.58 -17.64 -13.50
C GLN A 41 -4.26 -17.09 -14.88
N VAL A 42 -5.12 -16.22 -15.40
CA VAL A 42 -4.85 -15.43 -16.60
C VAL A 42 -5.15 -13.97 -16.30
N THR A 43 -4.16 -13.09 -16.47
CA THR A 43 -4.30 -11.64 -16.26
C THR A 43 -4.13 -10.91 -17.57
N PHE A 44 -4.95 -9.88 -17.79
CA PHE A 44 -4.84 -8.99 -18.94
C PHE A 44 -4.20 -7.67 -18.50
N THR A 45 -3.14 -7.26 -19.18
CA THR A 45 -2.44 -6.00 -18.89
C THR A 45 -2.31 -5.14 -20.13
N PHE A 46 -2.40 -3.82 -19.94
CA PHE A 46 -2.40 -2.81 -20.99
C PHE A 46 -1.45 -1.68 -20.63
N ASP A 47 -0.37 -1.55 -21.40
CA ASP A 47 0.69 -0.58 -21.13
C ASP A 47 0.42 0.77 -21.80
N ASP A 48 1.22 1.75 -21.41
CA ASP A 48 1.28 3.12 -21.95
C ASP A 48 0.09 4.04 -21.68
N GLY A 49 -0.98 3.58 -21.01
CA GLY A 49 -2.14 4.44 -20.71
C GLY A 49 -2.87 4.96 -21.96
N LEU A 50 -2.85 4.18 -23.04
CA LEU A 50 -3.47 4.53 -24.32
C LEU A 50 -5.00 4.57 -24.24
N LYS A 51 -5.62 5.49 -24.98
CA LYS A 51 -7.08 5.66 -25.05
C LYS A 51 -7.80 4.42 -25.57
N SER A 52 -7.13 3.56 -26.32
CA SER A 52 -7.69 2.29 -26.79
C SER A 52 -7.95 1.29 -25.66
N ALA A 53 -7.23 1.37 -24.53
CA ALA A 53 -7.53 0.56 -23.34
C ALA A 53 -8.98 0.83 -22.87
N LEU A 54 -9.36 2.10 -22.74
CA LEU A 54 -10.73 2.49 -22.37
C LEU A 54 -11.76 2.27 -23.49
N THR A 55 -11.43 2.64 -24.72
CA THR A 55 -12.44 2.70 -25.81
C THR A 55 -12.63 1.38 -26.56
N GLN A 56 -11.65 0.47 -26.50
CA GLN A 56 -11.69 -0.81 -27.21
C GLN A 56 -11.55 -1.99 -26.26
N ALA A 57 -10.54 -2.01 -25.39
CA ALA A 57 -10.22 -3.17 -24.57
C ALA A 57 -11.21 -3.39 -23.42
N ALA A 58 -11.47 -2.37 -22.60
CA ALA A 58 -12.37 -2.45 -21.46
C ALA A 58 -13.80 -2.87 -21.85
N PRO A 59 -14.42 -2.34 -22.93
CA PRO A 59 -15.71 -2.83 -23.41
C PRO A 59 -15.68 -4.31 -23.85
N VAL A 60 -14.56 -4.82 -24.36
CA VAL A 60 -14.42 -6.23 -24.74
C VAL A 60 -14.38 -7.13 -23.51
N LEU A 61 -13.55 -6.80 -22.51
CA LEU A 61 -13.44 -7.60 -21.28
C LEU A 61 -14.73 -7.55 -20.45
N ALA A 62 -15.41 -6.39 -20.42
CA ALA A 62 -16.66 -6.20 -19.70
C ALA A 62 -17.80 -7.13 -20.18
N LYS A 63 -17.83 -7.51 -21.47
CA LYS A 63 -18.80 -8.51 -22.00
C LYS A 63 -18.75 -9.84 -21.25
N TYR A 64 -17.60 -10.13 -20.63
CA TYR A 64 -17.34 -11.37 -19.93
C TYR A 64 -17.12 -11.13 -18.44
N ASN A 65 -17.51 -9.99 -17.85
CA ASN A 65 -17.22 -9.66 -16.44
C ASN A 65 -15.74 -9.87 -16.10
N MET A 66 -14.84 -9.42 -16.97
CA MET A 66 -13.39 -9.46 -16.78
C MET A 66 -12.85 -8.04 -16.76
N THR A 67 -11.75 -7.87 -16.05
CA THR A 67 -11.02 -6.61 -15.89
C THR A 67 -9.60 -6.76 -16.41
N GLY A 68 -8.84 -5.68 -16.39
CA GLY A 68 -7.41 -5.70 -16.64
C GLY A 68 -6.66 -4.71 -15.76
N THR A 69 -5.34 -4.74 -15.87
CA THR A 69 -4.43 -3.77 -15.25
C THR A 69 -3.92 -2.81 -16.32
N SER A 70 -4.14 -1.51 -16.16
CA SER A 70 -3.54 -0.48 -17.02
C SER A 70 -2.35 0.17 -16.32
N TYR A 71 -1.19 0.16 -16.97
CA TYR A 71 0.03 0.79 -16.46
C TYR A 71 0.16 2.20 -17.05
N ILE A 72 0.17 3.21 -16.17
CA ILE A 72 0.01 4.61 -16.53
C ILE A 72 1.35 5.37 -16.43
N PRO A 73 1.88 5.89 -17.55
CA PRO A 73 2.96 6.86 -17.55
C PRO A 73 2.39 8.27 -17.29
N THR A 74 2.57 8.79 -16.08
CA THR A 74 1.73 9.90 -15.57
C THR A 74 1.90 11.22 -16.32
N GLY A 75 3.10 11.50 -16.84
CA GLY A 75 3.38 12.67 -17.68
C GLY A 75 2.80 12.59 -19.10
N CYS A 76 2.41 11.39 -19.54
CA CYS A 76 1.78 11.18 -20.85
C CYS A 76 0.26 11.35 -20.83
N ILE A 77 -0.37 11.17 -19.66
CA ILE A 77 -1.82 11.29 -19.49
C ILE A 77 -2.27 12.74 -19.72
N GLY A 78 -3.32 12.91 -20.52
CA GLY A 78 -3.84 14.22 -20.90
C GLY A 78 -2.99 14.98 -21.92
N SER A 79 -1.83 14.44 -22.31
CA SER A 79 -0.92 15.05 -23.28
C SER A 79 -1.15 14.56 -24.71
N VAL A 80 -0.86 15.42 -25.69
CA VAL A 80 -0.75 15.06 -27.11
C VAL A 80 0.62 15.52 -27.59
N GLY A 81 1.45 14.59 -28.10
CA GLY A 81 2.73 14.94 -28.74
C GLY A 81 3.97 15.03 -27.85
N THR A 82 3.83 14.93 -26.52
CA THR A 82 4.95 15.15 -25.58
C THR A 82 5.47 13.89 -24.89
N CYS A 83 4.74 12.77 -24.93
CA CYS A 83 5.16 11.51 -24.32
C CYS A 83 6.38 10.91 -25.02
N HIS A 84 7.33 10.33 -24.27
CA HIS A 84 8.46 9.62 -24.85
C HIS A 84 8.05 8.32 -25.54
N ALA A 85 7.04 7.62 -25.00
CA ALA A 85 6.58 6.32 -25.49
C ALA A 85 6.16 6.36 -26.96
N ASP A 86 5.18 7.21 -27.28
CA ASP A 86 4.71 7.46 -28.64
C ASP A 86 4.11 8.86 -28.74
N LYS A 87 4.79 9.76 -29.46
CA LYS A 87 4.31 11.14 -29.67
C LYS A 87 3.07 11.24 -30.55
N THR A 88 2.72 10.17 -31.27
CA THR A 88 1.59 10.14 -32.20
C THR A 88 0.35 9.47 -31.61
N ALA A 89 0.50 8.78 -30.48
CA ALA A 89 -0.58 8.08 -29.82
C ALA A 89 -1.55 9.03 -29.09
N ALA A 90 -2.79 8.57 -28.95
CA ALA A 90 -3.79 9.22 -28.13
C ALA A 90 -3.78 8.58 -26.73
N TYR A 91 -3.28 9.30 -25.74
CA TYR A 91 -3.32 8.90 -24.33
C TYR A 91 -4.69 9.20 -23.71
N MET A 92 -5.03 8.46 -22.65
CA MET A 92 -6.19 8.82 -21.82
C MET A 92 -5.97 10.17 -21.12
N SER A 93 -7.04 10.87 -20.79
CA SER A 93 -7.02 11.92 -19.76
C SER A 93 -7.18 11.30 -18.37
N TRP A 94 -6.87 12.05 -17.31
CA TRP A 94 -7.08 11.58 -15.93
C TRP A 94 -8.53 11.16 -15.66
N ALA A 95 -9.52 11.92 -16.14
CA ALA A 95 -10.93 11.53 -16.04
C ALA A 95 -11.22 10.20 -16.74
N GLN A 96 -10.55 9.90 -17.87
CA GLN A 96 -10.67 8.63 -18.57
C GLN A 96 -9.98 7.47 -17.84
N VAL A 97 -8.86 7.73 -17.15
CA VAL A 97 -8.24 6.75 -16.24
C VAL A 97 -9.20 6.44 -15.07
N THR A 98 -9.84 7.46 -14.50
CA THR A 98 -10.88 7.29 -13.47
C THR A 98 -12.07 6.50 -14.00
N ASP A 99 -12.55 6.78 -15.22
CA ASP A 99 -13.62 5.99 -15.86
C ASP A 99 -13.20 4.52 -16.03
N LEU A 100 -11.94 4.26 -16.40
CA LEU A 100 -11.41 2.91 -16.56
C LEU A 100 -11.52 2.10 -15.25
N GLN A 101 -11.13 2.71 -14.13
CA GLN A 101 -11.29 2.08 -12.82
C GLN A 101 -12.76 1.97 -12.40
N ASN A 102 -13.51 3.07 -12.40
CA ASN A 102 -14.81 3.14 -11.75
C ASN A 102 -15.92 2.44 -12.53
N LYS A 103 -15.85 2.50 -13.86
CA LYS A 103 -16.87 1.90 -14.72
C LYS A 103 -16.55 0.45 -15.07
N TYR A 104 -15.27 0.12 -15.21
CA TYR A 104 -14.86 -1.21 -15.69
C TYR A 104 -14.15 -2.05 -14.62
N GLY A 105 -13.85 -1.52 -13.43
CA GLY A 105 -13.20 -2.25 -12.34
C GLY A 105 -11.73 -2.56 -12.59
N TRP A 106 -11.09 -1.84 -13.53
CA TRP A 106 -9.70 -2.09 -13.87
C TRP A 106 -8.76 -1.61 -12.75
N GLU A 107 -7.67 -2.35 -12.60
CA GLU A 107 -6.55 -1.91 -11.79
C GLU A 107 -5.76 -0.82 -12.52
N ILE A 108 -5.35 0.21 -11.77
CA ILE A 108 -4.41 1.22 -12.23
C ILE A 108 -3.04 0.94 -11.58
N GLY A 109 -2.04 0.69 -12.42
CA GLY A 109 -0.63 0.51 -12.07
C GLY A 109 0.23 1.67 -12.61
N ALA A 110 1.48 1.75 -12.16
CA ALA A 110 2.41 2.82 -12.53
C ALA A 110 3.37 2.41 -13.67
N HIS A 111 3.76 3.37 -14.50
CA HIS A 111 4.64 3.17 -15.64
C HIS A 111 5.63 4.33 -15.85
N THR A 112 6.18 4.83 -14.74
CA THR A 112 7.03 6.04 -14.63
C THR A 112 6.28 7.34 -14.94
N ILE A 113 6.96 8.48 -14.97
CA ILE A 113 6.36 9.76 -15.36
C ILE A 113 6.38 9.84 -16.88
N ASN A 114 7.58 9.77 -17.45
CA ASN A 114 7.84 10.16 -18.83
C ASN A 114 8.06 8.97 -19.76
N HIS A 115 7.92 7.74 -19.27
CA HIS A 115 8.19 6.50 -20.02
C HIS A 115 9.67 6.30 -20.41
N PHE A 116 10.62 6.90 -19.68
CA PHE A 116 12.03 6.63 -19.94
C PHE A 116 12.42 5.20 -19.53
N PRO A 117 13.25 4.49 -20.32
CA PRO A 117 13.84 3.22 -19.90
C PRO A 117 14.73 3.42 -18.67
N LEU A 118 14.36 2.81 -17.54
CA LEU A 118 14.99 3.10 -16.24
C LEU A 118 16.49 2.76 -16.23
N THR A 119 16.92 1.73 -16.96
CA THR A 119 18.34 1.31 -17.06
C THR A 119 19.24 2.36 -17.73
N THR A 120 18.67 3.35 -18.41
CA THR A 120 19.41 4.45 -19.04
C THR A 120 19.60 5.65 -18.11
N LEU A 121 18.94 5.64 -16.95
CA LEU A 121 18.91 6.73 -15.99
C LEU A 121 19.90 6.52 -14.85
N THR A 122 20.33 7.61 -14.22
CA THR A 122 21.02 7.56 -12.93
C THR A 122 20.03 7.17 -11.82
N ASP A 123 20.53 6.66 -10.69
CA ASP A 123 19.64 6.24 -9.58
C ASP A 123 18.78 7.38 -9.04
N ALA A 124 19.29 8.61 -8.97
CA ALA A 124 18.50 9.78 -8.57
C ALA A 124 17.36 10.09 -9.56
N GLN A 125 17.59 9.87 -10.85
CA GLN A 125 16.54 10.03 -11.87
C GLN A 125 15.52 8.89 -11.82
N LYS A 126 15.95 7.64 -11.58
CA LYS A 126 15.03 6.51 -11.36
C LYS A 126 14.13 6.78 -10.14
N GLU A 127 14.72 7.23 -9.03
CA GLU A 127 13.99 7.63 -7.82
C GLU A 127 12.94 8.71 -8.13
N GLN A 128 13.32 9.76 -8.85
CA GLN A 128 12.39 10.82 -9.25
C GLN A 128 11.22 10.27 -10.09
N GLU A 129 11.52 9.45 -11.11
CA GLU A 129 10.51 8.86 -12.00
C GLU A 129 9.52 7.95 -11.23
N LEU A 130 10.01 7.18 -10.26
CA LEU A 130 9.20 6.23 -9.50
C LEU A 130 8.41 6.92 -8.38
N TYR A 131 9.03 7.84 -7.64
CA TYR A 131 8.38 8.60 -6.58
C TYR A 131 7.28 9.51 -7.14
N GLN A 132 7.59 10.32 -8.14
CA GLN A 132 6.62 11.29 -8.65
C GLN A 132 5.46 10.59 -9.36
N SER A 133 5.68 9.51 -10.11
CA SER A 133 4.58 8.77 -10.73
C SER A 133 3.63 8.16 -9.68
N LYS A 134 4.17 7.68 -8.55
CA LYS A 134 3.36 7.24 -7.40
C LYS A 134 2.57 8.41 -6.81
N GLN A 135 3.17 9.58 -6.62
CA GLN A 135 2.48 10.77 -6.10
C GLN A 135 1.40 11.28 -7.05
N ASP A 136 1.66 11.34 -8.34
CA ASP A 136 0.70 11.76 -9.36
C ASP A 136 -0.54 10.84 -9.32
N LEU A 137 -0.32 9.52 -9.33
CA LEU A 137 -1.40 8.54 -9.23
C LEU A 137 -2.20 8.69 -7.93
N LEU A 138 -1.52 8.88 -6.79
CA LEU A 138 -2.18 9.11 -5.51
C LEU A 138 -3.03 10.40 -5.51
N SER A 139 -2.51 11.49 -6.07
CA SER A 139 -3.23 12.77 -6.17
C SER A 139 -4.50 12.69 -7.04
N HIS A 140 -4.56 11.68 -7.92
CA HIS A 140 -5.73 11.35 -8.73
C HIS A 140 -6.59 10.21 -8.16
N GLY A 141 -6.34 9.80 -6.91
CA GLY A 141 -7.14 8.80 -6.19
C GLY A 141 -6.75 7.34 -6.45
N PHE A 142 -5.60 7.09 -7.09
CA PHE A 142 -5.12 5.74 -7.40
C PHE A 142 -3.95 5.34 -6.49
N ASN A 143 -4.19 4.41 -5.56
CA ASN A 143 -3.10 3.76 -4.85
C ASN A 143 -2.49 2.63 -5.70
N ALA A 144 -1.63 2.99 -6.66
CA ALA A 144 -0.98 2.04 -7.54
C ALA A 144 0.10 1.23 -6.80
N THR A 145 -0.09 -0.09 -6.70
CA THR A 145 0.87 -1.01 -6.06
C THR A 145 1.65 -1.85 -7.06
N SER A 146 1.16 -1.94 -8.30
CA SER A 146 1.82 -2.67 -9.39
C SER A 146 2.55 -1.73 -10.34
N PHE A 147 3.75 -2.13 -10.73
CA PHE A 147 4.61 -1.37 -11.64
C PHE A 147 5.02 -2.22 -12.86
N ALA A 148 5.18 -1.56 -14.00
CA ALA A 148 5.82 -2.15 -15.18
C ALA A 148 6.93 -1.20 -15.63
N SER A 149 8.10 -1.72 -15.98
CA SER A 149 9.19 -0.85 -16.49
C SER A 149 8.98 -0.52 -17.96
N PRO A 150 9.07 0.77 -18.38
CA PRO A 150 9.07 1.15 -19.79
C PRO A 150 10.12 0.39 -20.60
N GLY A 151 9.75 -0.06 -21.80
CA GLY A 151 10.57 -0.92 -22.66
C GLY A 151 10.81 -2.34 -22.10
N GLY A 152 10.36 -2.61 -20.87
CA GLY A 152 10.59 -3.86 -20.17
C GLY A 152 11.98 -4.04 -19.57
N ASP A 153 12.81 -2.99 -19.60
CA ASP A 153 14.21 -3.04 -19.20
C ASP A 153 14.37 -2.75 -17.71
N TYR A 154 15.15 -3.59 -17.03
CA TYR A 154 15.53 -3.41 -15.63
C TYR A 154 16.88 -4.10 -15.36
N ASP A 155 17.51 -3.69 -14.27
CA ASP A 155 18.60 -4.40 -13.61
C ASP A 155 18.29 -4.51 -12.11
N MET A 156 19.13 -5.23 -11.36
CA MET A 156 18.90 -5.42 -9.91
C MET A 156 18.92 -4.09 -9.14
N ALA A 157 19.73 -3.12 -9.56
CA ALA A 157 19.73 -1.79 -8.96
C ALA A 157 18.41 -1.06 -9.19
N THR A 158 17.83 -1.19 -10.38
CA THR A 158 16.51 -0.65 -10.73
C THR A 158 15.42 -1.32 -9.91
N LEU A 159 15.43 -2.65 -9.78
CA LEU A 159 14.46 -3.37 -8.95
C LEU A 159 14.53 -2.93 -7.48
N ALA A 160 15.73 -2.68 -6.93
CA ALA A 160 15.87 -2.18 -5.56
C ALA A 160 15.18 -0.82 -5.35
N ILE A 161 15.15 0.03 -6.37
CA ILE A 161 14.45 1.32 -6.29
C ILE A 161 12.95 1.11 -6.48
N VAL A 162 12.54 0.29 -7.47
CA VAL A 162 11.13 -0.05 -7.71
C VAL A 162 10.47 -0.63 -6.45
N ALA A 163 11.17 -1.55 -5.77
CA ALA A 163 10.70 -2.22 -4.57
C ALA A 163 10.38 -1.25 -3.44
N LYS A 164 10.92 -0.03 -3.42
CA LYS A 164 10.60 0.96 -2.38
C LYS A 164 9.17 1.50 -2.49
N TYR A 165 8.62 1.52 -3.70
CA TYR A 165 7.36 2.22 -4.01
C TYR A 165 6.21 1.31 -4.40
N TYR A 166 6.51 0.11 -4.90
CA TYR A 166 5.55 -0.81 -5.49
C TYR A 166 5.74 -2.21 -4.93
N SER A 167 4.63 -2.96 -4.78
CA SER A 167 4.64 -4.33 -4.23
C SER A 167 4.89 -5.40 -5.30
N SER A 168 4.93 -5.00 -6.57
CA SER A 168 5.14 -5.92 -7.68
C SER A 168 5.70 -5.19 -8.89
N HIS A 169 6.48 -5.91 -9.70
CA HIS A 169 7.03 -5.44 -10.95
C HIS A 169 6.96 -6.52 -12.04
N ARG A 170 6.81 -6.05 -13.27
CA ARG A 170 7.11 -6.85 -14.45
C ARG A 170 7.91 -6.07 -15.49
N GLY A 171 8.82 -6.76 -16.15
CA GLY A 171 9.39 -6.33 -17.40
C GLY A 171 8.50 -6.68 -18.60
N PHE A 172 9.11 -6.65 -19.78
CA PHE A 172 8.47 -7.07 -21.04
C PHE A 172 9.12 -8.33 -21.62
N TRP A 173 10.41 -8.56 -21.32
CA TRP A 173 11.22 -9.62 -21.96
C TRP A 173 11.17 -10.98 -21.27
N ASP A 174 10.76 -11.02 -20.01
CA ASP A 174 10.63 -12.27 -19.24
C ASP A 174 9.46 -13.12 -19.75
N GLN A 175 9.65 -13.84 -20.86
CA GLN A 175 8.57 -14.60 -21.49
C GLN A 175 8.23 -15.88 -20.72
N GLY A 176 6.93 -16.17 -20.54
CA GLY A 176 6.44 -17.44 -20.03
C GLY A 176 5.28 -17.32 -19.04
N THR A 177 5.17 -18.31 -18.18
CA THR A 177 4.19 -18.42 -17.09
C THR A 177 4.89 -18.34 -15.74
N ASN A 178 4.13 -17.96 -14.71
CA ASN A 178 4.61 -17.79 -13.34
C ASN A 178 4.26 -19.04 -12.52
N LYS A 179 5.29 -19.76 -12.10
CA LYS A 179 5.18 -20.97 -11.27
C LYS A 179 4.97 -20.59 -9.82
N TRP A 180 4.00 -21.20 -9.16
CA TRP A 180 3.79 -20.97 -7.73
C TRP A 180 4.80 -21.75 -6.86
N PRO A 181 5.34 -21.15 -5.79
CA PRO A 181 5.30 -19.73 -5.44
C PRO A 181 6.09 -18.90 -6.47
N HIS A 182 5.48 -17.85 -7.00
CA HIS A 182 6.12 -17.01 -8.01
C HIS A 182 6.77 -15.80 -7.34
N SER A 183 7.65 -15.13 -8.08
CA SER A 183 8.20 -13.84 -7.67
C SER A 183 7.18 -12.72 -7.87
N GLU A 184 7.36 -11.59 -7.19
CA GLU A 184 6.51 -10.42 -7.33
C GLU A 184 7.14 -9.32 -8.17
N TYR A 185 8.47 -9.28 -8.32
CA TYR A 185 9.20 -8.28 -9.11
C TYR A 185 9.75 -8.78 -10.47
N ILE A 186 9.65 -10.07 -10.79
CA ILE A 186 10.05 -10.69 -12.07
C ILE A 186 8.88 -11.54 -12.56
N ILE A 187 7.72 -10.90 -12.66
CA ILE A 187 6.53 -11.52 -13.20
C ILE A 187 6.73 -11.74 -14.70
N ARG A 188 6.71 -13.01 -15.11
CA ARG A 188 6.82 -13.43 -16.51
C ARG A 188 5.52 -13.15 -17.27
N VAL A 189 5.67 -12.84 -18.55
CA VAL A 189 4.57 -12.40 -19.41
C VAL A 189 4.52 -13.15 -20.73
N LYS A 190 3.41 -13.01 -21.44
CA LYS A 190 3.32 -13.29 -22.87
C LYS A 190 2.91 -12.01 -23.58
N GLN A 191 3.79 -11.51 -24.44
CA GLN A 191 3.48 -10.37 -25.28
C GLN A 191 2.42 -10.75 -26.31
N VAL A 192 1.42 -9.89 -26.50
CA VAL A 192 0.34 -10.09 -27.46
C VAL A 192 0.21 -8.85 -28.35
N GLN A 193 0.92 -8.90 -29.47
CA GLN A 193 1.01 -7.83 -30.46
C GLN A 193 0.86 -8.39 -31.88
N ALA A 194 0.94 -7.52 -32.89
CA ALA A 194 0.88 -7.92 -34.29
C ALA A 194 1.84 -9.09 -34.60
N GLY A 195 1.33 -10.11 -35.30
CA GLY A 195 2.03 -11.38 -35.57
C GLY A 195 1.73 -12.50 -34.57
N VAL A 196 1.27 -12.20 -33.35
CA VAL A 196 0.87 -13.22 -32.36
C VAL A 196 -0.54 -13.73 -32.65
N SER A 197 -0.65 -14.99 -33.07
CA SER A 197 -1.94 -15.59 -33.41
C SER A 197 -2.79 -15.87 -32.17
N VAL A 198 -4.12 -15.74 -32.31
CA VAL A 198 -5.08 -16.13 -31.26
C VAL A 198 -4.88 -17.58 -30.82
N ALA A 199 -4.58 -18.48 -31.76
CA ALA A 199 -4.31 -19.89 -31.48
C ALA A 199 -3.12 -20.06 -30.52
N SER A 200 -2.01 -19.34 -30.74
CA SER A 200 -0.86 -19.37 -29.83
C SER A 200 -1.21 -18.90 -28.42
N VAL A 201 -2.04 -17.85 -28.29
CA VAL A 201 -2.50 -17.37 -26.97
C VAL A 201 -3.38 -18.41 -26.28
N LYS A 202 -4.30 -19.05 -27.01
CA LYS A 202 -5.13 -20.14 -26.47
C LYS A 202 -4.30 -21.33 -25.97
N THR A 203 -3.27 -21.73 -26.73
CA THR A 203 -2.33 -22.77 -26.30
C THR A 203 -1.61 -22.40 -25.01
N ALA A 204 -1.16 -21.15 -24.87
CA ALA A 204 -0.51 -20.69 -23.64
C ALA A 204 -1.48 -20.71 -22.44
N ILE A 205 -2.75 -20.34 -22.65
CA ILE A 205 -3.80 -20.44 -21.62
C ILE A 205 -4.02 -21.90 -21.20
N ASP A 206 -4.11 -22.82 -22.15
CA ASP A 206 -4.29 -24.26 -21.83
C ASP A 206 -3.08 -24.84 -21.09
N GLN A 207 -1.86 -24.40 -21.42
CA GLN A 207 -0.65 -24.77 -20.69
C GLN A 207 -0.65 -24.24 -19.26
N ALA A 208 -1.02 -22.99 -19.05
CA ALA A 208 -1.15 -22.40 -17.71
C ALA A 208 -2.20 -23.14 -16.87
N ILE A 209 -3.32 -23.54 -17.48
CA ILE A 209 -4.35 -24.36 -16.83
C ILE A 209 -3.80 -25.74 -16.44
N ALA A 210 -3.15 -26.44 -17.38
CA ALA A 210 -2.60 -27.77 -17.14
C ALA A 210 -1.55 -27.78 -16.02
N ASN A 211 -0.73 -26.72 -15.94
CA ASN A 211 0.36 -26.61 -14.99
C ASN A 211 -0.05 -25.90 -13.68
N LYS A 212 -1.26 -25.34 -13.59
CA LYS A 212 -1.73 -24.48 -12.49
C LYS A 212 -0.83 -23.25 -12.27
N GLU A 213 -0.41 -22.64 -13.37
CA GLU A 213 0.48 -21.47 -13.38
C GLU A 213 -0.28 -20.19 -13.72
N TRP A 214 0.36 -19.05 -13.45
CA TRP A 214 -0.19 -17.74 -13.76
C TRP A 214 0.38 -17.18 -15.06
N LEU A 215 -0.49 -16.94 -16.05
CA LEU A 215 -0.17 -16.33 -17.34
C LEU A 215 -0.57 -14.86 -17.34
N VAL A 216 0.39 -13.96 -17.55
CA VAL A 216 0.13 -12.53 -17.73
C VAL A 216 0.23 -12.18 -19.22
N LEU A 217 -0.86 -11.69 -19.79
CA LEU A 217 -0.92 -11.24 -21.18
C LEU A 217 -0.69 -9.73 -21.25
N VAL A 218 0.26 -9.29 -22.08
CA VAL A 218 0.60 -7.87 -22.24
C VAL A 218 0.15 -7.38 -23.60
N PHE A 219 -0.63 -6.30 -23.60
CA PHE A 219 -1.11 -5.56 -24.76
C PHE A 219 -0.69 -4.09 -24.62
N HIS A 220 -0.68 -3.36 -25.74
CA HIS A 220 -0.54 -1.91 -25.74
C HIS A 220 -1.75 -1.30 -26.45
N ASP A 221 -1.66 -1.06 -27.77
CA ASP A 221 -2.70 -0.40 -28.53
C ASP A 221 -3.72 -1.39 -29.12
N ILE A 222 -5.00 -1.26 -28.76
CA ILE A 222 -6.06 -2.11 -29.30
C ILE A 222 -6.80 -1.37 -30.42
N LYS A 223 -6.78 -1.90 -31.64
CA LYS A 223 -7.43 -1.29 -32.81
C LYS A 223 -8.39 -2.22 -33.50
N VAL A 224 -9.44 -1.65 -34.08
CA VAL A 224 -10.35 -2.38 -34.99
C VAL A 224 -9.57 -2.94 -36.18
N LYS A 225 -8.65 -2.13 -36.74
CA LYS A 225 -7.71 -2.52 -37.78
C LYS A 225 -6.29 -2.28 -37.29
N ALA A 226 -5.71 -3.31 -36.66
CA ALA A 226 -4.33 -3.29 -36.20
C ALA A 226 -3.35 -3.43 -37.37
N SER A 227 -2.17 -2.83 -37.21
CA SER A 227 -1.01 -2.98 -38.07
C SER A 227 -0.55 -4.44 -38.14
N SER A 228 0.12 -4.77 -39.23
CA SER A 228 0.81 -6.05 -39.40
C SER A 228 2.24 -6.02 -38.87
N LYS A 229 2.75 -4.87 -38.44
CA LYS A 229 4.12 -4.71 -37.93
C LYS A 229 4.14 -4.87 -36.41
N ALA A 230 4.96 -5.80 -35.93
CA ALA A 230 5.13 -6.05 -34.50
C ALA A 230 5.58 -4.81 -33.71
N ALA A 231 6.43 -3.98 -34.30
CA ALA A 231 6.98 -2.77 -33.68
C ALA A 231 5.96 -1.64 -33.45
N ASP A 232 4.75 -1.76 -34.01
CA ASP A 232 3.69 -0.78 -33.76
C ASP A 232 2.90 -1.13 -32.48
N TYR A 233 3.18 -2.29 -31.86
CA TYR A 233 2.54 -2.77 -30.62
C TYR A 233 0.99 -2.84 -30.66
N GLU A 234 0.43 -2.91 -31.86
CA GLU A 234 -1.02 -2.95 -32.05
C GLU A 234 -1.58 -4.38 -32.00
N TYR A 235 -2.79 -4.54 -31.45
CA TYR A 235 -3.54 -5.79 -31.51
C TYR A 235 -5.01 -5.58 -31.89
N SER A 236 -5.59 -6.56 -32.60
CA SER A 236 -6.96 -6.43 -33.10
C SER A 236 -7.99 -6.57 -31.98
N THR A 237 -8.97 -5.66 -31.94
CA THR A 237 -10.15 -5.74 -31.05
C THR A 237 -10.89 -7.08 -31.21
N ALA A 238 -11.00 -7.59 -32.44
CA ALA A 238 -11.67 -8.86 -32.71
C ALA A 238 -10.88 -10.06 -32.16
N ASN A 239 -9.55 -10.02 -32.27
CA ASN A 239 -8.68 -11.07 -31.71
C ASN A 239 -8.68 -11.04 -30.19
N LEU A 240 -8.61 -9.85 -29.57
CA LEU A 240 -8.77 -9.70 -28.11
C LEU A 240 -10.11 -10.30 -27.65
N ASN A 241 -11.20 -10.02 -28.35
CA ASN A 241 -12.51 -10.61 -28.02
C ASN A 241 -12.52 -12.14 -28.12
N SER A 242 -11.83 -12.72 -29.12
CA SER A 242 -11.70 -14.18 -29.25
C SER A 242 -10.91 -14.81 -28.10
N ILE A 243 -9.86 -14.12 -27.62
CA ILE A 243 -9.08 -14.55 -26.45
C ILE A 243 -9.93 -14.42 -25.18
N ALA A 244 -10.55 -13.26 -24.93
CA ALA A 244 -11.39 -13.02 -23.75
C ALA A 244 -12.58 -14.00 -23.67
N SER A 245 -13.24 -14.27 -24.79
CA SER A 245 -14.28 -15.29 -24.89
C SER A 245 -13.77 -16.67 -24.48
N TYR A 246 -12.58 -17.05 -24.93
CA TYR A 246 -11.97 -18.33 -24.59
C TYR A 246 -11.59 -18.42 -23.12
N VAL A 247 -10.99 -17.38 -22.55
CA VAL A 247 -10.73 -17.32 -21.10
C VAL A 247 -12.05 -17.45 -20.33
N ASN A 248 -13.14 -16.85 -20.82
CA ASN A 248 -14.44 -16.93 -20.17
C ASN A 248 -15.00 -18.35 -20.16
N THR A 249 -14.85 -19.11 -21.24
CA THR A 249 -15.30 -20.52 -21.24
C THR A 249 -14.52 -21.36 -20.22
N LYS A 250 -13.21 -21.13 -20.09
CA LYS A 250 -12.37 -21.82 -19.09
C LYS A 250 -12.70 -21.41 -17.66
N ARG A 251 -12.93 -20.11 -17.42
CA ARG A 251 -13.33 -19.58 -16.12
C ARG A 251 -14.71 -20.11 -15.71
N ALA A 252 -15.68 -20.13 -16.62
CA ALA A 252 -17.01 -20.68 -16.38
C ALA A 252 -16.98 -22.19 -16.06
N ALA A 253 -15.98 -22.91 -16.59
CA ALA A 253 -15.71 -24.31 -16.24
C ALA A 253 -14.93 -24.49 -14.92
N GLY A 254 -14.62 -23.41 -14.19
CA GLY A 254 -13.86 -23.45 -12.93
C GLY A 254 -12.36 -23.77 -13.11
N LEU A 255 -11.83 -23.70 -14.34
CA LEU A 255 -10.46 -24.12 -14.64
C LEU A 255 -9.40 -23.04 -14.43
N VAL A 256 -9.80 -21.77 -14.42
CA VAL A 256 -8.87 -20.63 -14.37
C VAL A 256 -9.50 -19.44 -13.65
N LYS A 257 -8.73 -18.74 -12.82
CA LYS A 257 -9.10 -17.43 -12.27
C LYS A 257 -8.62 -16.32 -13.20
N VAL A 258 -9.27 -15.15 -13.15
CA VAL A 258 -8.92 -14.01 -14.01
C VAL A 258 -8.69 -12.75 -13.17
N PRO A 259 -7.60 -12.70 -12.38
CA PRO A 259 -7.32 -11.58 -11.50
C PRO A 259 -6.64 -10.42 -12.26
N ASN A 260 -6.68 -9.23 -11.67
CA ASN A 260 -5.71 -8.17 -11.99
C ASN A 260 -4.34 -8.50 -11.36
N ILE A 261 -3.30 -7.71 -11.62
CA ILE A 261 -1.94 -7.99 -11.12
C ILE A 261 -1.91 -8.01 -9.59
N ARG A 262 -2.50 -7.02 -8.88
CA ARG A 262 -2.52 -7.03 -7.39
C ARG A 262 -3.18 -8.26 -6.78
N ASP A 263 -4.15 -8.85 -7.47
CA ASP A 263 -4.94 -9.99 -6.97
C ASP A 263 -4.34 -11.33 -7.43
N GLY A 264 -3.46 -11.27 -8.44
CA GLY A 264 -2.65 -12.39 -8.90
C GLY A 264 -1.53 -12.71 -7.91
N VAL A 265 -0.86 -11.66 -7.41
CA VAL A 265 0.24 -11.82 -6.45
C VAL A 265 -0.23 -12.44 -5.14
N VAL A 266 0.62 -13.27 -4.52
CA VAL A 266 0.26 -13.95 -3.28
C VAL A 266 0.26 -12.93 -2.14
N THR A 267 -0.91 -12.70 -1.55
CA THR A 267 -1.12 -11.80 -0.42
C THR A 267 -1.93 -12.50 0.68
N SER A 268 -1.73 -12.04 1.91
CA SER A 268 -2.52 -12.45 3.07
C SER A 268 -2.66 -11.26 4.01
N ASP A 269 -3.83 -11.10 4.60
CA ASP A 269 -4.07 -10.14 5.68
C ASP A 269 -3.49 -10.63 7.02
N THR A 270 -3.02 -11.88 7.07
CA THR A 270 -2.33 -12.45 8.22
C THR A 270 -0.84 -12.50 7.94
N ASN A 271 -0.04 -11.96 8.86
CA ASN A 271 1.35 -12.35 9.01
C ASN A 271 1.54 -12.94 10.40
N LEU A 272 2.00 -14.19 10.47
CA LEU A 272 2.27 -14.88 11.73
C LEU A 272 3.56 -14.38 12.38
N PHE A 273 4.45 -13.72 11.63
CA PHE A 273 5.59 -13.01 12.20
C PHE A 273 5.18 -11.59 12.62
N ALA A 274 5.38 -11.29 13.91
CA ALA A 274 5.41 -9.91 14.36
C ALA A 274 6.62 -9.19 13.74
N ASN A 275 6.47 -7.88 13.45
CA ASN A 275 7.57 -7.01 13.02
C ASN A 275 8.35 -7.52 11.78
N GLY A 276 7.65 -8.13 10.82
CA GLY A 276 8.26 -8.63 9.58
C GLY A 276 8.80 -7.54 8.64
N THR A 277 8.34 -6.29 8.79
CA THR A 277 8.86 -5.09 8.10
C THR A 277 10.01 -4.41 8.85
N PHE A 278 10.39 -4.94 10.01
CA PHE A 278 11.48 -4.44 10.85
C PHE A 278 11.36 -2.97 11.26
N GLY A 279 10.13 -2.43 11.33
CA GLY A 279 9.82 -1.11 11.88
C GLY A 279 10.42 -0.89 13.28
N ASN A 280 10.47 -1.96 14.09
CA ASN A 280 11.05 -1.96 15.44
C ASN A 280 12.45 -2.59 15.49
N GLY A 281 13.16 -2.65 14.36
CA GLY A 281 14.46 -3.33 14.25
C GLY A 281 14.36 -4.84 14.51
N ILE A 282 15.31 -5.40 15.25
CA ILE A 282 15.32 -6.82 15.64
C ILE A 282 14.52 -7.10 16.93
N SER A 283 13.54 -6.26 17.26
CA SER A 283 12.65 -6.45 18.42
C SER A 283 11.55 -7.49 18.12
N ASP A 284 10.56 -7.63 19.01
CA ASP A 284 9.37 -8.47 18.81
C ASP A 284 9.66 -9.95 18.57
N GLY A 285 10.73 -10.45 19.20
CA GLY A 285 11.14 -11.86 19.20
C GLY A 285 12.13 -12.24 18.09
N TRP A 286 12.50 -11.30 17.22
CA TRP A 286 13.64 -11.48 16.32
C TRP A 286 14.94 -11.50 17.12
N THR A 287 15.91 -12.31 16.71
CA THR A 287 17.22 -12.38 17.38
C THR A 287 18.33 -12.64 16.37
N THR A 288 19.56 -12.32 16.74
CA THR A 288 20.76 -12.71 15.99
C THR A 288 21.82 -13.23 16.96
N ASP A 289 22.61 -14.20 16.51
CA ASP A 289 23.82 -14.67 17.20
C ASP A 289 25.09 -13.89 16.78
N THR A 290 24.93 -12.95 15.84
CA THR A 290 26.01 -12.22 15.17
C THR A 290 25.66 -10.73 15.00
N PRO A 291 25.43 -10.00 16.12
CA PRO A 291 24.91 -8.62 16.10
C PRO A 291 25.84 -7.58 15.45
N ASN A 292 27.12 -7.89 15.25
CA ASN A 292 28.04 -7.04 14.50
C ASN A 292 27.85 -7.18 12.98
N ASN A 293 27.23 -8.26 12.53
CA ASN A 293 27.05 -8.62 11.13
C ASN A 293 25.60 -8.50 10.68
N VAL A 294 24.65 -8.56 11.62
CA VAL A 294 23.21 -8.47 11.38
C VAL A 294 22.67 -7.28 12.14
N GLN A 295 22.30 -6.21 11.43
CA GLN A 295 21.96 -4.92 12.02
C GLN A 295 20.75 -4.28 11.34
N LEU A 296 20.00 -3.49 12.10
CA LEU A 296 18.98 -2.61 11.52
C LEU A 296 19.64 -1.63 10.55
N ASN A 297 19.03 -1.50 9.38
CA ASN A 297 19.32 -0.47 8.40
C ASN A 297 18.09 0.42 8.23
N THR A 298 18.31 1.74 8.29
CA THR A 298 17.25 2.76 8.11
C THR A 298 17.45 3.58 6.82
N ALA A 299 18.31 3.11 5.91
CA ALA A 299 18.77 3.85 4.74
C ALA A 299 17.97 3.51 3.46
N LEU A 300 16.65 3.27 3.58
CA LEU A 300 15.75 2.99 2.47
C LEU A 300 16.21 1.80 1.59
N LYS A 301 16.55 0.68 2.25
CA LYS A 301 16.92 -0.60 1.60
C LYS A 301 15.91 -1.71 1.92
N GLY A 302 14.71 -1.34 2.36
CA GLY A 302 13.58 -2.24 2.47
C GLY A 302 12.74 -2.26 1.19
N SER A 303 11.54 -2.77 1.32
CA SER A 303 10.54 -2.89 0.27
C SER A 303 9.19 -2.33 0.71
N TYR A 304 8.33 -2.04 -0.25
CA TYR A 304 6.97 -1.58 -0.04
C TYR A 304 6.21 -2.60 0.83
N PRO A 305 5.39 -2.14 1.81
CA PRO A 305 4.95 -0.76 2.02
C PRO A 305 5.90 0.12 2.87
N GLU A 306 6.89 -0.46 3.56
CA GLU A 306 7.69 0.23 4.58
C GLU A 306 9.19 0.17 4.27
N ALA A 307 9.59 0.73 3.14
CA ALA A 307 10.94 0.55 2.62
C ALA A 307 12.07 1.21 3.45
N VAL A 308 11.73 1.99 4.48
CA VAL A 308 12.69 2.71 5.34
C VAL A 308 13.60 1.73 6.08
N ASN A 309 13.01 0.70 6.68
CA ASN A 309 13.70 -0.23 7.54
C ASN A 309 13.97 -1.56 6.83
N SER A 310 15.09 -2.18 7.15
CA SER A 310 15.44 -3.54 6.75
C SER A 310 16.54 -4.09 7.65
N ILE A 311 16.80 -5.39 7.62
CA ILE A 311 17.94 -5.98 8.32
C ILE A 311 19.08 -6.20 7.34
N LYS A 312 20.19 -5.51 7.60
CA LYS A 312 21.43 -5.62 6.85
C LYS A 312 22.28 -6.78 7.36
N PHE A 313 22.73 -7.60 6.42
CA PHE A 313 23.79 -8.59 6.59
C PHE A 313 25.10 -8.05 6.02
N VAL A 314 26.19 -8.20 6.77
CA VAL A 314 27.57 -8.00 6.31
C VAL A 314 28.38 -9.23 6.69
N ALA A 315 29.02 -9.88 5.72
CA ALA A 315 29.80 -11.08 5.96
C ALA A 315 30.95 -10.85 6.95
N GLY A 316 30.99 -11.67 8.01
CA GLY A 316 32.11 -11.78 8.95
C GLY A 316 32.99 -12.99 8.64
N ALA A 317 33.84 -13.38 9.59
CA ALA A 317 34.69 -14.58 9.45
C ALA A 317 33.89 -15.89 9.56
N THR A 318 32.77 -15.87 10.28
CA THR A 318 31.84 -16.99 10.46
C THR A 318 30.50 -16.67 9.80
N ASN A 319 29.64 -17.68 9.69
CA ASN A 319 28.27 -17.47 9.25
C ASN A 319 27.53 -16.54 10.21
N ALA A 320 26.67 -15.70 9.66
CA ALA A 320 25.80 -14.80 10.40
C ALA A 320 24.34 -15.24 10.26
N HIS A 321 23.54 -15.11 11.32
CA HIS A 321 22.16 -15.58 11.34
C HIS A 321 21.21 -14.52 11.89
N LEU A 322 20.07 -14.35 11.21
CA LEU A 322 18.87 -13.73 11.75
C LEU A 322 17.85 -14.84 12.01
N PHE A 323 17.18 -14.76 13.15
CA PHE A 323 16.15 -15.71 13.50
C PHE A 323 14.85 -14.96 13.83
N SER A 324 13.77 -15.43 13.23
CA SER A 324 12.41 -14.97 13.54
C SER A 324 11.94 -15.39 14.95
N PRO A 325 10.82 -14.85 15.44
CA PRO A 325 10.09 -15.43 16.56
C PRO A 325 9.65 -16.87 16.24
N LYS A 326 9.51 -17.72 17.27
CA LYS A 326 8.88 -19.04 17.08
C LYS A 326 7.39 -18.85 16.87
N VAL A 327 6.84 -19.50 15.84
CA VAL A 327 5.43 -19.44 15.46
C VAL A 327 4.78 -20.78 15.72
N VAL A 328 3.61 -20.80 16.36
CA VAL A 328 2.77 -22.01 16.52
C VAL A 328 2.14 -22.35 15.18
N ILE A 329 2.19 -23.64 14.80
CA ILE A 329 1.66 -24.11 13.53
C ILE A 329 0.74 -25.33 13.68
N ASP A 330 -0.16 -25.53 12.71
CA ASP A 330 -0.78 -26.82 12.44
C ASP A 330 0.17 -27.64 11.55
N PRO A 331 0.68 -28.79 12.02
CA PRO A 331 1.60 -29.61 11.23
C PRO A 331 0.97 -30.19 9.95
N ASN A 332 -0.37 -30.18 9.82
CA ASN A 332 -1.05 -30.63 8.61
C ASN A 332 -1.16 -29.54 7.54
N ALA A 333 -1.09 -28.27 7.95
CA ALA A 333 -1.19 -27.12 7.08
C ALA A 333 0.13 -26.90 6.30
N THR A 334 -0.02 -26.26 5.14
CA THR A 334 1.11 -25.72 4.38
C THR A 334 1.17 -24.22 4.67
N TYR A 335 2.37 -23.67 4.82
CA TYR A 335 2.61 -22.26 5.05
C TYR A 335 3.39 -21.66 3.88
N MET A 336 3.02 -20.44 3.49
CA MET A 336 3.75 -19.59 2.58
C MET A 336 4.71 -18.73 3.37
N PHE A 337 5.92 -18.58 2.84
CA PHE A 337 6.91 -17.63 3.32
C PHE A 337 7.22 -16.66 2.20
N LYS A 338 7.11 -15.37 2.50
CA LYS A 338 7.57 -14.29 1.63
C LYS A 338 8.74 -13.59 2.26
N ASN A 339 9.80 -13.36 1.49
CA ASN A 339 11.03 -12.77 2.01
C ASN A 339 11.61 -11.85 0.94
N PHE A 340 11.56 -10.54 1.14
CA PHE A 340 12.27 -9.64 0.25
C PHE A 340 13.77 -9.71 0.55
N LEU A 341 14.59 -9.80 -0.49
CA LEU A 341 16.04 -9.87 -0.40
C LEU A 341 16.67 -8.95 -1.45
N ASP A 342 17.54 -8.04 -1.01
CA ASP A 342 18.46 -7.24 -1.83
C ASP A 342 19.91 -7.62 -1.49
N VAL A 343 20.57 -8.39 -2.36
CA VAL A 343 22.00 -8.72 -2.30
C VAL A 343 22.75 -7.76 -3.20
N ASN A 344 23.42 -6.77 -2.62
CA ASN A 344 24.20 -5.80 -3.41
C ASN A 344 25.60 -6.30 -3.74
N GLN A 345 26.17 -7.15 -2.89
CA GLN A 345 27.53 -7.67 -3.06
C GLN A 345 27.60 -9.13 -2.62
N LEU A 346 28.30 -9.95 -3.39
CA LEU A 346 28.63 -11.34 -3.09
C LEU A 346 29.86 -11.74 -3.89
N THR A 347 30.88 -12.30 -3.23
CA THR A 347 32.10 -12.82 -3.86
C THR A 347 32.05 -14.34 -3.99
N THR A 348 31.63 -15.01 -2.91
CA THR A 348 31.41 -16.47 -2.84
C THR A 348 30.28 -16.79 -1.85
N GLY A 349 29.89 -18.06 -1.72
CA GLY A 349 28.91 -18.47 -0.72
C GLY A 349 27.48 -18.06 -1.08
N GLU A 350 26.64 -17.90 -0.06
CA GLU A 350 25.21 -17.68 -0.24
C GLU A 350 24.56 -17.00 0.96
N ILE A 351 23.39 -16.40 0.71
CA ILE A 351 22.38 -16.08 1.72
C ILE A 351 21.22 -17.07 1.59
N GLY A 352 20.90 -17.79 2.67
CA GLY A 352 19.98 -18.92 2.66
C GLY A 352 18.87 -18.82 3.68
N PHE A 353 17.77 -19.52 3.39
CA PHE A 353 16.57 -19.60 4.22
C PHE A 353 16.37 -21.04 4.69
N TYR A 354 16.25 -21.20 6.00
CA TYR A 354 16.11 -22.46 6.69
C TYR A 354 14.97 -22.39 7.71
N ILE A 355 14.22 -23.47 7.89
CA ILE A 355 13.14 -23.56 8.89
C ILE A 355 13.55 -24.54 9.97
N ASP A 356 13.71 -24.06 11.21
CA ASP A 356 13.84 -24.91 12.39
C ASP A 356 12.46 -25.33 12.91
N GLU A 357 12.35 -26.58 13.36
CA GLU A 357 11.11 -27.18 13.85
C GLU A 357 11.27 -27.71 15.27
N TYR A 358 10.29 -27.42 16.12
CA TYR A 358 10.33 -27.79 17.54
C TYR A 358 9.03 -28.51 17.97
N ASN A 359 9.14 -29.41 18.93
CA ASN A 359 7.98 -30.07 19.53
C ASN A 359 7.27 -29.16 20.54
N ALA A 360 6.14 -29.64 21.09
CA ALA A 360 5.36 -28.91 22.10
C ALA A 360 6.14 -28.61 23.38
N ALA A 361 7.21 -29.35 23.68
CA ALA A 361 8.11 -29.09 24.81
C ALA A 361 9.21 -28.05 24.48
N GLY A 362 9.24 -27.53 23.25
CA GLY A 362 10.23 -26.55 22.79
C GLY A 362 11.57 -27.15 22.36
N ASN A 363 11.70 -28.48 22.33
CA ASN A 363 12.91 -29.16 21.88
C ASN A 363 12.97 -29.19 20.35
N TRP A 364 14.14 -28.93 19.79
CA TRP A 364 14.39 -29.02 18.35
C TRP A 364 14.20 -30.47 17.89
N ILE A 365 13.48 -30.68 16.78
CA ILE A 365 13.23 -31.99 16.18
C ILE A 365 13.98 -32.14 14.86
N SER A 366 13.94 -31.10 14.05
CA SER A 366 14.34 -31.15 12.64
C SER A 366 14.49 -29.74 12.10
N GLY A 367 15.02 -29.64 10.88
CA GLY A 367 14.88 -28.44 10.11
C GLY A 367 14.95 -28.68 8.61
N GLN A 368 14.54 -27.68 7.85
CA GLN A 368 14.34 -27.76 6.42
C GLN A 368 15.12 -26.65 5.71
N TRP A 369 16.06 -27.05 4.86
CA TRP A 369 16.66 -26.13 3.89
C TRP A 369 15.64 -25.81 2.79
N LYS A 370 15.46 -24.52 2.47
CA LYS A 370 14.42 -24.07 1.53
C LYS A 370 14.99 -23.53 0.24
N VAL A 371 15.75 -22.44 0.32
CA VAL A 371 16.29 -21.73 -0.84
C VAL A 371 17.49 -20.90 -0.40
N ALA A 372 18.38 -20.60 -1.35
CA ALA A 372 19.49 -19.68 -1.14
C ALA A 372 19.84 -18.93 -2.43
N GLU A 373 20.32 -17.70 -2.28
CA GLU A 373 20.80 -16.84 -3.37
C GLU A 373 22.32 -16.74 -3.35
N ARG A 374 22.92 -16.77 -4.54
CA ARG A 374 24.37 -16.91 -4.79
C ARG A 374 24.90 -15.85 -5.75
N SER A 375 24.12 -14.81 -6.01
CA SER A 375 24.41 -13.73 -6.94
C SER A 375 23.89 -12.39 -6.42
N VAL A 376 24.24 -11.31 -7.11
CA VAL A 376 23.60 -10.01 -6.92
C VAL A 376 22.15 -10.13 -7.36
N PHE A 377 21.22 -9.79 -6.47
CA PHE A 377 19.83 -10.21 -6.58
C PHE A 377 18.93 -9.23 -5.84
N VAL A 378 17.76 -8.91 -6.41
CA VAL A 378 16.74 -8.09 -5.75
C VAL A 378 15.36 -8.58 -6.13
N GLU A 379 14.69 -9.28 -5.22
CA GLU A 379 13.36 -9.86 -5.41
C GLU A 379 12.88 -10.57 -4.12
N ASN A 380 11.63 -11.02 -4.11
CA ASN A 380 11.12 -11.99 -3.14
C ASN A 380 11.61 -13.43 -3.38
N LEU A 381 12.24 -14.03 -2.37
CA LEU A 381 12.50 -15.48 -2.30
C LEU A 381 11.36 -16.20 -1.59
N ASN A 382 10.29 -16.43 -2.34
CA ASN A 382 9.11 -17.10 -1.84
C ASN A 382 9.28 -18.62 -1.83
N PHE A 383 8.79 -19.27 -0.78
CA PHE A 383 8.74 -20.72 -0.71
C PHE A 383 7.61 -21.18 0.21
N THR A 384 7.27 -22.45 0.13
CA THR A 384 6.33 -23.07 1.07
C THR A 384 7.01 -24.09 1.96
N CYS A 385 6.44 -24.25 3.14
CA CYS A 385 6.89 -25.21 4.13
C CYS A 385 5.67 -25.93 4.73
N LYS A 386 5.80 -27.24 4.89
CA LYS A 386 4.90 -28.09 5.67
C LYS A 386 5.75 -28.79 6.71
N ALA A 387 5.22 -28.97 7.91
CA ALA A 387 5.95 -29.66 8.97
C ALA A 387 6.46 -31.04 8.53
N THR A 388 7.67 -31.40 8.93
CA THR A 388 8.24 -32.73 8.61
C THR A 388 7.51 -33.88 9.30
N SER A 389 6.82 -33.62 10.41
CA SER A 389 6.05 -34.61 11.15
C SER A 389 4.92 -33.98 11.96
N SER A 390 3.97 -34.80 12.41
CA SER A 390 2.88 -34.38 13.31
C SER A 390 3.36 -33.98 14.70
N ALA A 391 4.63 -34.23 15.05
CA ALA A 391 5.22 -33.84 16.33
C ALA A 391 5.67 -32.37 16.37
N VAL A 392 5.75 -31.70 15.22
CA VAL A 392 6.13 -30.28 15.14
C VAL A 392 4.97 -29.42 15.64
N ALA A 393 5.24 -28.59 16.64
CA ALA A 393 4.28 -27.67 17.23
C ALA A 393 4.61 -26.20 16.94
N THR A 394 5.90 -25.87 16.80
CA THR A 394 6.35 -24.52 16.44
C THR A 394 7.46 -24.57 15.40
N THR A 395 7.55 -23.53 14.59
CA THR A 395 8.63 -23.34 13.63
C THR A 395 9.31 -21.98 13.80
N ARG A 396 10.52 -21.86 13.28
CA ARG A 396 11.30 -20.63 13.28
C ARG A 396 12.02 -20.50 11.94
N LEU A 397 11.83 -19.37 11.27
CA LEU A 397 12.69 -19.00 10.14
C LEU A 397 14.08 -18.58 10.64
N GLN A 398 15.09 -19.12 10.00
CA GLN A 398 16.48 -18.72 10.05
C GLN A 398 16.92 -18.22 8.68
N VAL A 399 17.44 -17.00 8.63
CA VAL A 399 18.13 -16.44 7.46
C VAL A 399 19.62 -16.42 7.78
N TYR A 400 20.46 -16.98 6.93
CA TYR A 400 21.90 -17.00 7.16
C TYR A 400 22.70 -16.44 6.00
N ALA A 401 23.82 -15.79 6.30
CA ALA A 401 24.82 -15.39 5.32
C ALA A 401 26.13 -16.15 5.58
N THR A 402 26.74 -16.66 4.52
CA THR A 402 28.00 -17.42 4.59
C THR A 402 29.16 -16.53 5.08
N GLY A 403 30.03 -17.03 5.96
CA GLY A 403 31.24 -16.33 6.39
C GLY A 403 32.28 -16.21 5.26
N ASN A 404 33.10 -15.14 5.28
CA ASN A 404 34.11 -14.83 4.26
C ASN A 404 33.58 -14.72 2.81
N SER A 405 32.28 -14.51 2.66
CA SER A 405 31.58 -14.47 1.37
C SER A 405 31.65 -13.11 0.66
N GLY A 406 31.99 -12.05 1.39
CA GLY A 406 31.84 -10.68 0.90
C GLY A 406 30.38 -10.21 0.78
N ILE A 407 29.43 -10.94 1.38
CA ILE A 407 28.01 -10.60 1.32
C ILE A 407 27.74 -9.24 1.96
N VAL A 408 27.05 -8.38 1.22
CA VAL A 408 26.28 -7.26 1.74
C VAL A 408 24.86 -7.40 1.20
N ALA A 409 23.93 -7.70 2.10
CA ALA A 409 22.54 -7.95 1.75
C ALA A 409 21.57 -7.30 2.73
N TYR A 410 20.32 -7.12 2.31
CA TYR A 410 19.24 -6.56 3.09
C TYR A 410 18.03 -7.49 2.98
N VAL A 411 17.42 -7.82 4.12
CA VAL A 411 16.16 -8.56 4.15
C VAL A 411 15.07 -7.72 4.76
N ASP A 412 13.88 -7.82 4.21
CA ASP A 412 12.72 -7.06 4.64
C ASP A 412 11.41 -7.78 4.31
N ASN A 413 10.30 -7.26 4.83
CA ASN A 413 8.93 -7.67 4.55
C ASN A 413 8.77 -9.19 4.61
N ILE A 414 9.30 -9.79 5.69
CA ILE A 414 9.24 -11.22 5.92
C ILE A 414 7.85 -11.59 6.43
N GLN A 415 7.19 -12.49 5.72
CA GLN A 415 5.83 -12.91 6.02
C GLN A 415 5.73 -14.42 6.12
N MET A 416 4.88 -14.90 7.02
CA MET A 416 4.46 -16.29 7.09
C MET A 416 2.95 -16.38 7.28
N PHE A 417 2.27 -17.18 6.45
CA PHE A 417 0.82 -17.39 6.55
C PHE A 417 0.37 -18.72 5.97
N PRO A 418 -0.77 -19.29 6.42
CA PRO A 418 -1.26 -20.57 5.93
C PRO A 418 -1.74 -20.50 4.48
N VAL A 419 -1.44 -21.55 3.72
CA VAL A 419 -1.91 -21.81 2.36
C VAL A 419 -3.28 -22.50 2.43
N THR A 420 -4.32 -21.67 2.40
CA THR A 420 -5.79 -21.92 2.33
C THR A 420 -6.57 -22.23 3.60
N ALA A 421 -7.70 -21.52 3.72
CA ALA A 421 -8.75 -21.45 4.76
C ALA A 421 -8.47 -22.20 6.06
N VAL A 422 -7.86 -21.53 7.02
CA VAL A 422 -8.03 -21.93 8.41
C VAL A 422 -9.42 -21.46 8.83
N THR A 423 -10.35 -22.39 9.00
CA THR A 423 -11.44 -22.22 9.97
C THR A 423 -10.76 -22.25 11.33
N ILE A 424 -10.35 -21.09 11.86
CA ILE A 424 -9.95 -21.02 13.26
C ILE A 424 -11.26 -21.19 14.03
N VAL A 425 -11.47 -22.31 14.70
CA VAL A 425 -12.54 -22.41 15.69
C VAL A 425 -12.07 -21.68 16.94
N THR A 426 -12.46 -20.42 17.07
CA THR A 426 -12.42 -19.64 18.32
C THR A 426 -13.71 -18.78 18.42
N PRO A 427 -14.22 -18.51 19.65
CA PRO A 427 -15.59 -18.01 19.90
C PRO A 427 -15.83 -16.62 19.28
N PRO A 428 -17.10 -16.17 19.09
CA PRO A 428 -17.43 -15.11 18.15
C PRO A 428 -16.65 -13.83 18.43
N VAL A 429 -15.82 -13.45 17.46
CA VAL A 429 -15.08 -12.18 17.43
C VAL A 429 -15.82 -11.22 16.50
N GLU A 430 -16.03 -10.02 17.01
CA GLU A 430 -16.58 -8.83 16.36
C GLU A 430 -15.87 -8.52 15.02
N PRO A 431 -16.55 -7.94 14.01
CA PRO A 431 -15.99 -7.71 12.68
C PRO A 431 -14.65 -6.95 12.69
N PRO A 432 -13.74 -7.26 11.74
CA PRO A 432 -12.41 -6.66 11.70
C PRO A 432 -12.44 -5.15 11.47
N ALA A 433 -11.58 -4.43 12.19
CA ALA A 433 -11.39 -3.00 12.05
C ALA A 433 -10.82 -2.64 10.65
N PRO A 434 -11.15 -1.46 10.10
CA PRO A 434 -10.64 -1.01 8.80
C PRO A 434 -9.11 -0.90 8.78
N VAL A 435 -8.50 -1.30 7.67
CA VAL A 435 -7.06 -1.18 7.38
C VAL A 435 -6.66 0.30 7.33
N GLU A 436 -5.62 0.70 8.08
CA GLU A 436 -5.16 2.08 8.14
C GLU A 436 -4.33 2.51 6.90
N PRO A 437 -4.50 3.76 6.41
CA PRO A 437 -3.63 4.37 5.40
C PRO A 437 -2.22 4.72 5.95
N PRO A 438 -1.21 4.95 5.08
CA PRO A 438 0.20 5.11 5.47
C PRO A 438 0.43 6.26 6.46
N VAL A 439 1.43 6.11 7.33
CA VAL A 439 1.79 7.06 8.39
C VAL A 439 2.28 8.38 7.78
N VAL A 440 1.37 9.33 7.64
CA VAL A 440 1.68 10.76 7.52
C VAL A 440 2.03 11.21 8.93
N THR A 441 3.23 11.78 9.14
CA THR A 441 3.60 12.33 10.46
C THR A 441 2.57 13.37 10.86
N SER A 442 1.88 13.13 11.97
CA SER A 442 0.89 14.05 12.51
C SER A 442 1.51 15.43 12.73
N LEU A 443 0.77 16.48 12.36
CA LEU A 443 1.12 17.88 12.61
C LEU A 443 1.08 18.23 14.10
N ILE A 444 0.49 17.36 14.93
CA ILE A 444 0.31 17.57 16.37
C ILE A 444 1.39 16.83 17.16
N ALA A 445 2.02 17.55 18.10
CA ALA A 445 2.99 16.98 19.03
C ALA A 445 2.29 16.20 20.16
N ASN A 446 3.02 15.26 20.79
CA ASN A 446 2.51 14.39 21.86
C ASN A 446 1.13 13.78 21.54
N SER A 447 0.95 13.30 20.31
CA SER A 447 -0.32 12.78 19.80
C SER A 447 -0.84 11.54 20.54
N THR A 448 0.06 10.78 21.15
CA THR A 448 -0.18 9.52 21.87
C THR A 448 -0.26 9.72 23.39
N PHE A 449 -0.11 10.97 23.87
CA PHE A 449 -0.10 11.35 25.27
C PHE A 449 0.89 10.59 26.17
N ASP A 450 1.97 10.03 25.60
CA ASP A 450 3.03 9.37 26.38
C ASP A 450 3.75 10.34 27.32
N ALA A 451 3.72 11.64 27.01
CA ALA A 451 4.21 12.70 27.88
C ALA A 451 3.09 13.38 28.70
N GLY A 452 1.91 12.75 28.82
CA GLY A 452 0.74 13.32 29.48
C GLY A 452 0.24 14.58 28.77
N LEU A 453 0.03 15.67 29.50
CA LEU A 453 -0.36 16.98 28.92
C LEU A 453 0.86 17.85 28.54
N ALA A 454 2.06 17.29 28.40
CA ALA A 454 3.21 18.04 27.95
C ALA A 454 3.11 18.42 26.44
N GLU A 455 4.14 19.11 25.94
CA GLU A 455 4.28 19.51 24.53
C GLU A 455 3.16 20.44 24.00
N GLY A 456 2.55 21.23 24.89
CA GLY A 456 1.63 22.31 24.52
C GLY A 456 0.15 21.95 24.60
N TRP A 457 -0.19 20.75 25.05
CA TRP A 457 -1.55 20.42 25.46
C TRP A 457 -1.92 21.19 26.73
N THR A 458 -3.13 21.74 26.79
CA THR A 458 -3.60 22.50 27.95
C THR A 458 -5.06 22.16 28.27
N THR A 459 -5.50 22.50 29.47
CA THR A 459 -6.89 22.26 29.90
C THR A 459 -7.35 23.38 30.83
N ASN A 460 -8.66 23.69 30.78
CA ASN A 460 -9.30 24.56 31.77
C ASN A 460 -9.85 23.78 32.98
N GLY A 461 -9.80 22.45 32.96
CA GLY A 461 -10.28 21.55 34.02
C GLY A 461 -9.21 20.53 34.45
N PRO A 462 -8.10 20.95 35.09
CA PRO A 462 -6.96 20.09 35.39
C PRO A 462 -7.24 18.97 36.42
N LEU A 463 -8.36 19.05 37.14
CA LEU A 463 -8.82 17.97 38.02
C LEU A 463 -9.64 16.91 37.29
N GLN A 464 -10.18 17.26 36.11
CA GLN A 464 -11.06 16.42 35.32
C GLN A 464 -10.38 15.85 34.07
N ILE A 465 -9.36 16.54 33.57
CA ILE A 465 -8.60 16.19 32.39
C ILE A 465 -7.18 15.90 32.84
N MET A 466 -6.86 14.62 32.97
CA MET A 466 -5.61 14.15 33.57
C MET A 466 -4.98 13.07 32.70
N ALA A 467 -3.65 12.98 32.75
CA ALA A 467 -2.94 11.84 32.18
C ALA A 467 -3.38 10.55 32.88
N ASP A 468 -3.66 9.52 32.08
CA ASP A 468 -3.99 8.19 32.55
C ASP A 468 -2.99 7.17 31.98
N ALA A 469 -2.44 6.35 32.86
CA ALA A 469 -1.53 5.25 32.50
C ALA A 469 -2.14 3.88 32.84
N SER A 470 -3.47 3.80 32.96
CA SER A 470 -4.18 2.61 33.45
C SER A 470 -4.68 1.70 32.32
N ASN A 471 -3.98 1.72 31.20
CA ASN A 471 -4.26 0.89 30.03
C ASN A 471 -5.64 1.16 29.37
N ASN A 472 -6.05 2.45 29.31
CA ASN A 472 -7.31 2.89 28.71
C ASN A 472 -7.14 3.67 27.39
N GLY A 473 -5.91 3.75 26.86
CA GLY A 473 -5.62 4.36 25.57
C GLY A 473 -6.14 3.55 24.39
N SER A 474 -5.74 3.97 23.19
CA SER A 474 -6.17 3.33 21.96
C SER A 474 -5.67 1.89 21.87
N THR A 475 -6.18 1.12 20.92
CA THR A 475 -5.63 -0.22 20.64
C THR A 475 -4.18 -0.19 20.14
N ARG A 476 -3.70 0.96 19.65
CA ARG A 476 -2.34 1.16 19.13
C ARG A 476 -1.39 1.68 20.21
N ASN A 477 -1.88 2.49 21.15
CA ASN A 477 -1.17 2.89 22.35
C ASN A 477 -2.04 2.67 23.60
N PRO A 478 -2.17 1.44 24.10
CA PRO A 478 -3.14 1.15 25.16
C PRO A 478 -2.73 1.78 26.49
N THR A 479 -1.43 2.01 26.71
CA THR A 479 -0.88 2.34 28.04
C THR A 479 -1.29 3.73 28.50
N ASN A 480 -1.05 4.75 27.69
CA ASN A 480 -1.22 6.16 28.06
C ASN A 480 -2.41 6.79 27.32
N SER A 481 -3.12 7.68 27.99
CA SER A 481 -4.23 8.46 27.41
C SER A 481 -4.52 9.69 28.26
N ILE A 482 -5.50 10.49 27.86
CA ILE A 482 -6.10 11.52 28.71
C ILE A 482 -7.46 11.02 29.20
N LYS A 483 -7.59 10.83 30.52
CA LYS A 483 -8.88 10.63 31.15
C LYS A 483 -9.61 11.97 31.24
N ILE A 484 -10.88 11.97 30.84
CA ILE A 484 -11.76 13.12 30.85
C ILE A 484 -13.01 12.78 31.68
N GLU A 485 -13.28 13.60 32.69
CA GLU A 485 -14.48 13.53 33.52
C GLU A 485 -15.31 14.82 33.38
N SER A 486 -16.64 14.72 33.44
CA SER A 486 -17.47 15.93 33.45
C SER A 486 -17.37 16.67 34.79
N ALA A 487 -17.33 18.00 34.77
CA ALA A 487 -17.49 18.86 35.94
C ALA A 487 -18.90 19.45 36.02
N ASP A 488 -19.13 20.33 36.99
CA ASP A 488 -20.29 21.23 37.08
C ASP A 488 -20.26 22.35 36.04
N GLU A 489 -19.09 22.59 35.41
CA GLU A 489 -18.87 23.49 34.27
C GLU A 489 -18.35 22.74 33.02
N TYR A 490 -18.25 23.44 31.89
CA TYR A 490 -17.65 22.90 30.67
C TYR A 490 -16.14 22.74 30.83
N VAL A 491 -15.63 21.54 30.57
CA VAL A 491 -14.19 21.26 30.55
C VAL A 491 -13.71 21.02 29.13
N HIS A 492 -12.53 21.57 28.83
CA HIS A 492 -11.93 21.61 27.51
C HIS A 492 -10.50 21.11 27.60
N LEU A 493 -10.16 20.15 26.74
CA LEU A 493 -8.78 19.82 26.40
C LEU A 493 -8.43 20.57 25.11
N PHE A 494 -7.32 21.31 25.12
CA PHE A 494 -6.83 22.08 23.99
C PHE A 494 -5.53 21.47 23.48
N SER A 495 -5.44 21.26 22.18
CA SER A 495 -4.20 20.84 21.54
C SER A 495 -3.22 22.01 21.39
N PRO A 496 -1.92 21.73 21.17
CA PRO A 496 -1.00 22.71 20.61
C PRO A 496 -1.56 23.32 19.33
N LYS A 497 -1.23 24.58 19.06
CA LYS A 497 -1.56 25.20 17.77
C LYS A 497 -0.66 24.60 16.69
N VAL A 498 -1.27 24.10 15.62
CA VAL A 498 -0.58 23.53 14.47
C VAL A 498 -0.63 24.50 13.29
N ALA A 499 0.43 24.56 12.50
CA ALA A 499 0.46 25.38 11.28
C ALA A 499 -0.44 24.77 10.20
N VAL A 500 -1.28 25.61 9.57
CA VAL A 500 -2.20 25.18 8.52
C VAL A 500 -2.16 26.16 7.34
N ALA A 501 -2.29 25.62 6.13
CA ALA A 501 -2.36 26.37 4.90
C ALA A 501 -3.83 26.62 4.55
N SER A 502 -4.18 27.88 4.28
CA SER A 502 -5.57 28.34 4.22
C SER A 502 -6.40 27.83 3.03
N LEU A 503 -5.78 27.12 2.09
CA LEU A 503 -6.43 26.48 0.94
C LEU A 503 -6.25 24.95 0.93
N THR A 504 -5.77 24.39 2.03
CA THR A 504 -5.52 22.95 2.19
C THR A 504 -6.59 22.35 3.08
N ASP A 505 -7.14 21.22 2.65
CA ASP A 505 -8.01 20.41 3.49
C ASP A 505 -7.18 19.53 4.41
N TYR A 506 -7.73 19.20 5.56
CA TYR A 506 -7.07 18.43 6.60
C TYR A 506 -8.00 17.33 7.11
N SER A 507 -7.40 16.23 7.53
CA SER A 507 -8.08 15.18 8.27
C SER A 507 -7.50 15.08 9.68
N ILE A 508 -8.39 15.01 10.65
CA ILE A 508 -8.05 14.81 12.05
C ILE A 508 -8.71 13.53 12.53
N THR A 509 -7.93 12.57 12.99
CA THR A 509 -8.43 11.34 13.61
C THR A 509 -8.00 11.27 15.06
N SER A 510 -8.82 10.71 15.93
CA SER A 510 -8.48 10.51 17.34
C SER A 510 -9.25 9.31 17.89
N TYR A 511 -8.78 8.73 18.98
CA TYR A 511 -9.49 7.66 19.68
C TYR A 511 -10.29 8.21 20.85
N LEU A 512 -11.54 7.75 21.01
CA LEU A 512 -12.42 8.12 22.12
C LEU A 512 -13.12 6.88 22.71
N ASP A 513 -12.99 6.68 24.02
CA ASP A 513 -13.68 5.64 24.81
C ASP A 513 -14.53 6.29 25.89
N ILE A 514 -15.80 6.61 25.59
CA ILE A 514 -16.80 7.08 26.56
C ILE A 514 -17.40 5.87 27.25
N ARG A 515 -17.11 5.71 28.54
CA ARG A 515 -17.64 4.60 29.37
C ARG A 515 -18.90 4.95 30.11
N GLN A 516 -19.11 6.24 30.36
CA GLN A 516 -20.27 6.75 31.07
C GLN A 516 -20.67 8.09 30.47
N ILE A 517 -21.97 8.30 30.28
CA ILE A 517 -22.60 9.57 29.95
C ILE A 517 -24.10 9.45 30.26
N SER A 518 -24.68 10.44 30.93
CA SER A 518 -26.11 10.46 31.31
C SER A 518 -26.89 11.56 30.60
N SER A 519 -26.22 12.61 30.15
CA SER A 519 -26.79 13.72 29.36
C SER A 519 -25.66 14.49 28.66
N GLY A 520 -25.98 15.40 27.73
CA GLY A 520 -24.97 16.22 27.06
C GLY A 520 -24.11 15.44 26.05
N GLU A 521 -22.88 15.91 25.82
CA GLU A 521 -21.98 15.32 24.83
C GLU A 521 -20.49 15.56 25.13
N VAL A 522 -19.65 14.72 24.49
CA VAL A 522 -18.23 14.99 24.22
C VAL A 522 -18.13 15.51 22.78
N GLY A 523 -17.81 16.80 22.66
CA GLY A 523 -17.78 17.55 21.40
C GLY A 523 -16.37 17.85 20.90
N PHE A 524 -16.24 18.01 19.58
CA PHE A 524 -15.00 18.33 18.90
C PHE A 524 -15.15 19.66 18.16
N TYR A 525 -14.25 20.58 18.48
CA TYR A 525 -14.23 21.93 17.93
C TYR A 525 -12.82 22.28 17.45
N ILE A 526 -12.70 23.11 16.41
CA ILE A 526 -11.40 23.57 15.92
C ILE A 526 -11.37 25.08 15.96
N ASP A 527 -10.46 25.66 16.74
CA ASP A 527 -10.18 27.10 16.71
C ASP A 527 -9.18 27.43 15.61
N GLU A 528 -9.35 28.61 15.03
CA GLU A 528 -8.53 29.13 13.94
C GLU A 528 -7.93 30.47 14.33
N TYR A 529 -6.66 30.67 14.02
CA TYR A 529 -5.91 31.85 14.38
C TYR A 529 -5.15 32.43 13.19
N ASP A 530 -5.01 33.75 13.18
CA ASP A 530 -4.19 34.45 12.19
C ASP A 530 -2.68 34.28 12.48
N VAL A 531 -1.85 34.83 11.60
CA VAL A 531 -0.37 34.82 11.73
C VAL A 531 0.14 35.56 12.97
N ALA A 532 -0.65 36.49 13.52
CA ALA A 532 -0.34 37.19 14.76
C ALA A 532 -0.84 36.44 16.01
N GLY A 533 -1.52 35.31 15.82
CA GLY A 533 -2.07 34.48 16.90
C GLY A 533 -3.43 34.93 17.42
N ASN A 534 -4.10 35.90 16.76
CA ASN A 534 -5.45 36.33 17.13
C ASN A 534 -6.47 35.29 16.66
N TRP A 535 -7.48 35.04 17.48
CA TRP A 535 -8.59 34.15 17.11
C TRP A 535 -9.40 34.75 15.97
N ILE A 536 -9.66 33.95 14.93
CA ILE A 536 -10.45 34.33 13.75
C ILE A 536 -11.87 33.78 13.88
N SER A 537 -11.95 32.48 14.15
CA SER A 537 -13.19 31.70 14.11
C SER A 537 -12.98 30.36 14.77
N GLY A 538 -14.06 29.62 14.94
CA GLY A 538 -13.97 28.21 15.23
C GLY A 538 -15.10 27.41 14.60
N GLN A 539 -14.83 26.12 14.43
CA GLN A 539 -15.66 25.22 13.67
C GLN A 539 -16.07 24.02 14.53
N TRP A 540 -17.37 23.86 14.73
CA TRP A 540 -17.93 22.64 15.31
C TRP A 540 -17.84 21.49 14.31
N LYS A 541 -17.31 20.34 14.75
CA LYS A 541 -17.05 19.21 13.86
C LYS A 541 -17.92 18.00 14.14
N ALA A 542 -17.95 17.54 15.39
CA ALA A 542 -18.69 16.33 15.75
C ALA A 542 -18.96 16.30 17.25
N ALA A 543 -19.86 15.43 17.67
CA ALA A 543 -20.04 15.08 19.06
C ALA A 543 -20.58 13.67 19.26
N LYS A 544 -20.39 13.14 20.46
CA LYS A 544 -20.92 11.87 20.93
C LYS A 544 -21.71 12.09 22.23
N SER A 545 -22.98 11.69 22.22
CA SER A 545 -23.92 11.87 23.34
C SER A 545 -24.35 10.54 23.99
N SER A 546 -23.66 9.44 23.67
CA SER A 546 -23.88 8.11 24.24
C SER A 546 -22.55 7.42 24.52
N VAL A 547 -22.56 6.35 25.32
CA VAL A 547 -21.44 5.42 25.46
C VAL A 547 -20.99 4.99 24.07
N ALA A 548 -19.71 5.15 23.79
CA ALA A 548 -19.12 4.96 22.47
C ALA A 548 -17.63 4.69 22.64
N LYS A 549 -17.11 3.76 21.85
CA LYS A 549 -15.70 3.41 21.84
C LYS A 549 -15.22 3.28 20.40
N GLY A 550 -14.16 3.99 20.03
CA GLY A 550 -13.53 3.88 18.72
C GLY A 550 -13.01 5.21 18.20
N ASP A 551 -12.55 5.18 16.95
CA ASP A 551 -11.97 6.34 16.29
C ASP A 551 -13.05 7.38 15.90
N VAL A 552 -12.69 8.66 16.06
CA VAL A 552 -13.44 9.82 15.61
C VAL A 552 -12.62 10.53 14.53
N SER A 553 -13.18 10.59 13.32
CA SER A 553 -12.58 11.27 12.17
C SER A 553 -13.32 12.57 11.85
N LEU A 554 -12.56 13.64 11.67
CA LEU A 554 -13.05 14.99 11.40
C LEU A 554 -12.42 15.51 10.11
N ALA A 555 -13.24 16.12 9.25
CA ALA A 555 -12.76 16.91 8.11
C ALA A 555 -12.61 18.38 8.52
N TYR A 556 -11.49 18.99 8.16
CA TYR A 556 -11.19 20.37 8.48
C TYR A 556 -10.65 21.13 7.28
N SER A 557 -11.34 22.21 6.91
CA SER A 557 -10.88 23.18 5.91
C SER A 557 -10.81 24.53 6.60
N PRO A 558 -9.69 25.28 6.52
CA PRO A 558 -9.62 26.61 7.09
C PRO A 558 -10.73 27.52 6.55
N SER A 559 -11.38 28.26 7.45
CA SER A 559 -12.57 29.06 7.11
C SER A 559 -12.27 30.26 6.20
N SER A 560 -11.02 30.70 6.16
CA SER A 560 -10.60 31.83 5.34
C SER A 560 -9.10 31.81 5.05
N VAL A 561 -8.70 32.61 4.05
CA VAL A 561 -7.31 32.81 3.66
C VAL A 561 -6.41 33.36 4.78
N ASN A 562 -6.99 33.93 5.83
CA ASN A 562 -6.28 34.55 6.94
C ASN A 562 -5.86 33.55 8.04
N VAL A 563 -6.39 32.32 8.00
CA VAL A 563 -6.05 31.28 8.97
C VAL A 563 -4.63 30.79 8.71
N ALA A 564 -3.78 30.85 9.76
CA ALA A 564 -2.38 30.42 9.71
C ALA A 564 -2.09 29.28 10.68
N THR A 565 -2.80 29.21 11.81
CA THR A 565 -2.71 28.09 12.76
C THR A 565 -4.09 27.66 13.24
N ALA A 566 -4.21 26.41 13.67
CA ALA A 566 -5.44 25.86 14.22
C ALA A 566 -5.17 25.02 15.48
N SER A 567 -6.18 24.87 16.35
CA SER A 567 -6.10 24.05 17.57
C SER A 567 -7.37 23.23 17.73
N LEU A 568 -7.21 21.94 18.03
CA LEU A 568 -8.31 21.03 18.34
C LEU A 568 -8.72 21.23 19.79
N GLN A 569 -10.02 21.35 20.02
CA GLN A 569 -10.63 21.28 21.32
C GLN A 569 -11.51 20.03 21.46
N VAL A 570 -11.39 19.35 22.60
CA VAL A 570 -12.35 18.34 23.06
C VAL A 570 -13.12 18.92 24.22
N CYS A 571 -14.41 19.15 24.03
CA CYS A 571 -15.30 19.84 24.96
C CYS A 571 -16.23 18.82 25.63
N VAL A 572 -16.34 18.85 26.96
CA VAL A 572 -17.29 18.01 27.69
C VAL A 572 -18.34 18.86 28.38
N THR A 573 -19.60 18.51 28.14
CA THR A 573 -20.74 19.24 28.69
C THR A 573 -20.78 19.14 30.21
N SER A 574 -21.12 20.25 30.89
CA SER A 574 -21.31 20.27 32.35
C SER A 574 -22.38 19.27 32.81
N ASN A 575 -22.21 18.68 33.99
CA ASN A 575 -23.16 17.77 34.65
C ASN A 575 -23.63 16.60 33.77
N SER A 576 -22.78 16.18 32.82
CA SER A 576 -23.08 15.10 31.86
C SER A 576 -22.81 13.70 32.39
N ASN A 577 -22.16 13.60 33.56
CA ASN A 577 -21.71 12.34 34.16
C ASN A 577 -20.78 11.56 33.20
N VAL A 578 -19.94 12.29 32.45
CA VAL A 578 -19.01 11.72 31.49
C VAL A 578 -17.81 11.12 32.21
N ILE A 579 -17.45 9.90 31.83
CA ILE A 579 -16.14 9.30 32.06
C ILE A 579 -15.66 8.79 30.70
N ALA A 580 -14.61 9.42 30.17
CA ALA A 580 -14.06 9.10 28.86
C ALA A 580 -12.53 9.05 28.86
N TYR A 581 -11.98 8.38 27.86
CA TYR A 581 -10.54 8.34 27.58
C TYR A 581 -10.30 8.80 26.15
N PHE A 582 -9.36 9.72 25.98
CA PHE A 582 -9.03 10.35 24.72
C PHE A 582 -7.56 10.13 24.40
N ASP A 583 -7.27 9.70 23.17
CA ASP A 583 -5.91 9.31 22.78
C ASP A 583 -5.69 9.44 21.25
N ASP A 584 -4.45 9.27 20.81
CA ASP A 584 -4.08 8.92 19.44
C ASP A 584 -4.49 9.95 18.37
N VAL A 585 -4.21 11.23 18.64
CA VAL A 585 -4.61 12.35 17.79
C VAL A 585 -3.69 12.49 16.58
N ARG A 586 -4.23 12.32 15.38
CA ARG A 586 -3.50 12.49 14.13
C ARG A 586 -4.12 13.60 13.33
N TRP A 587 -3.31 14.58 12.94
CA TRP A 587 -3.73 15.71 12.12
C TRP A 587 -2.82 15.78 10.91
N TYR A 588 -3.37 15.65 9.71
CA TYR A 588 -2.59 15.69 8.47
C TYR A 588 -3.31 16.48 7.37
N ALA A 589 -2.53 17.07 6.47
CA ALA A 589 -3.04 17.68 5.24
C ALA A 589 -3.52 16.58 4.28
N LEU A 590 -4.61 16.84 3.56
CA LEU A 590 -5.23 15.97 2.56
C LEU A 590 -4.77 16.30 1.14
#